data_AF-A0A9D3YYG4-F1
#
_entry.id   AF-A0A9D3YYG4-F1
#
_cell.length_a   1.000
_cell.length_b   1.000
_cell.length_c   1.000
_cell.angle_alpha   90.00
_cell.angle_beta   90.00
_cell.angle_gamma   90.00
#
_symmetry.space_group_name_H-M   'P 1'
#
loop_
_entity.id
_entity.type
_entity.pdbx_description
1 polymer ?
#
loop_
_entity_poly.entity_id
_entity_poly.type
_entity_poly.pdbx_seq_one_letter_code
_entity_poly.pdbx_strand_id
1 'polypeptide(L)'
;MLLFKHGRVEKLGYKIPKFDFRVPGVTSISADVHKYGYSVKGASVILYRNADIRKHQIYAYAEWPGGLYGSPSMAGTRPGGKIASAWAAMKALGESGYIAKARELMDITDKMKARITSIKGLCLMGEPCMSAFAIGSSDSNLNIQAVADVMEAKGWKMERCQTPDCLHCSILPHHTGKADNFLDDLDAATKHCMDNKALAKKGTAGVYGMMANIPDKGIVTDFLVEFFSEVYTCK
;
A
#
# COMPACT_ATOMS: atom_id res chain seq x y z
N MET A 1 4.34 -0.34 8.46
CA MET A 1 5.02 -0.93 7.27
C MET A 1 6.55 -0.74 7.28
N LEU A 2 7.10 0.16 8.10
CA LEU A 2 8.39 0.79 7.85
C LEU A 2 9.60 -0.07 8.28
N LEU A 3 9.53 -0.76 9.43
CA LEU A 3 10.70 -1.40 10.06
C LEU A 3 11.34 -2.55 9.25
N PHE A 4 10.54 -3.43 8.66
CA PHE A 4 11.07 -4.62 7.96
C PHE A 4 11.74 -4.29 6.63
N LYS A 5 11.37 -3.16 6.01
CA LYS A 5 11.85 -2.75 4.69
C LYS A 5 12.85 -1.60 4.78
N HIS A 6 12.55 -0.53 5.50
CA HIS A 6 13.32 0.71 5.42
C HIS A 6 14.73 0.57 6.00
N GLY A 7 14.87 -0.05 7.18
CA GLY A 7 16.19 -0.28 7.77
C GLY A 7 17.05 -1.26 6.94
N ARG A 8 16.43 -2.04 6.05
CA ARG A 8 17.14 -2.96 5.15
C ARG A 8 17.53 -2.25 3.85
N VAL A 9 16.65 -1.41 3.33
CA VAL A 9 16.92 -0.54 2.18
C VAL A 9 18.03 0.47 2.52
N GLU A 10 18.05 1.04 3.73
CA GLU A 10 19.16 1.88 4.23
C GLU A 10 20.49 1.09 4.22
N LYS A 11 20.50 -0.18 4.68
CA LYS A 11 21.68 -1.06 4.64
C LYS A 11 22.14 -1.42 3.23
N LEU A 12 21.30 -1.26 2.21
CA LEU A 12 21.66 -1.44 0.80
C LEU A 12 22.29 -0.18 0.18
N GLY A 13 22.43 0.92 0.94
CA GLY A 13 23.06 2.15 0.48
C GLY A 13 22.08 3.20 -0.08
N TYR A 14 20.77 2.93 -0.06
CA TYR A 14 19.77 3.92 -0.46
C TYR A 14 19.70 5.05 0.58
N LYS A 15 19.51 6.28 0.09
CA LYS A 15 19.30 7.46 0.94
C LYS A 15 17.90 7.46 1.51
N ILE A 16 17.74 6.94 2.72
CA ILE A 16 16.47 6.90 3.45
C ILE A 16 16.53 7.88 4.63
N PRO A 17 15.60 8.84 4.74
CA PRO A 17 15.51 9.68 5.92
C PRO A 17 15.30 8.84 7.19
N LYS A 18 15.92 9.25 8.31
CA LYS A 18 15.67 8.59 9.59
C LYS A 18 14.18 8.69 9.92
N PHE A 19 13.56 7.56 10.23
CA PHE A 19 12.11 7.45 10.47
C PHE A 19 11.77 6.71 11.77
N ASP A 20 12.76 6.09 12.43
CA ASP A 20 12.56 5.26 13.61
C ASP A 20 12.93 5.98 14.91
N PHE A 21 13.05 5.24 16.02
CA PHE A 21 13.34 5.81 17.34
C PHE A 21 14.69 6.56 17.45
N ARG A 22 15.57 6.45 16.43
CA ARG A 22 16.77 7.30 16.29
C ARG A 22 16.41 8.78 16.16
N VAL A 23 15.18 9.11 15.74
CA VAL A 23 14.65 10.48 15.73
C VAL A 23 14.04 10.77 17.11
N PRO A 24 14.54 11.76 17.90
CA PRO A 24 14.10 11.99 19.28
C PRO A 24 12.58 12.18 19.46
N GLY A 25 11.91 12.82 18.50
CA GLY A 25 10.47 13.09 18.56
C GLY A 25 9.55 11.89 18.30
N VAL A 26 10.06 10.75 17.82
CA VAL A 26 9.22 9.59 17.48
C VAL A 26 8.79 8.86 18.74
N THR A 27 7.52 8.88 19.14
CA THR A 27 7.06 8.23 20.39
C THR A 27 6.52 6.82 20.17
N SER A 28 6.08 6.48 18.97
CA SER A 28 5.61 5.15 18.60
C SER A 28 5.86 4.83 17.12
N ILE A 29 5.87 3.53 16.77
CA ILE A 29 6.04 3.05 15.40
C ILE A 29 5.12 1.84 15.18
N SER A 30 4.32 1.86 14.10
CA SER A 30 3.57 0.69 13.65
C SER A 30 4.25 -0.04 12.48
N ALA A 31 4.28 -1.37 12.55
CA ALA A 31 4.87 -2.21 11.52
C ALA A 31 4.08 -3.48 11.23
N ASP A 32 3.45 -3.52 10.06
CA ASP A 32 2.72 -4.71 9.60
C ASP A 32 3.66 -5.84 9.21
N VAL A 33 3.69 -6.88 10.03
CA VAL A 33 4.43 -8.12 9.73
C VAL A 33 3.79 -8.84 8.54
N HIS A 34 2.47 -8.73 8.38
CA HIS A 34 1.75 -9.36 7.27
C HIS A 34 1.91 -8.67 5.89
N LYS A 35 2.72 -7.61 5.83
CA LYS A 35 3.11 -6.93 4.59
C LYS A 35 4.55 -7.36 4.25
N TYR A 36 5.53 -6.48 4.46
CA TYR A 36 6.94 -6.74 4.18
C TYR A 36 7.66 -7.52 5.29
N GLY A 37 6.96 -7.93 6.35
CA GLY A 37 7.44 -8.98 7.27
C GLY A 37 7.20 -10.40 6.74
N TYR A 38 6.41 -10.53 5.66
CA TYR A 38 6.08 -11.77 4.95
C TYR A 38 5.33 -12.82 5.79
N SER A 39 4.61 -12.41 6.83
CA SER A 39 3.69 -13.29 7.55
C SER A 39 2.33 -13.42 6.84
N VAL A 40 1.51 -14.39 7.27
CA VAL A 40 0.10 -14.44 6.88
C VAL A 40 -0.67 -13.20 7.35
N LYS A 41 -1.81 -12.90 6.71
CA LYS A 41 -2.67 -11.75 7.03
C LYS A 41 -3.17 -11.76 8.48
N GLY A 42 -3.17 -10.58 9.09
CA GLY A 42 -3.71 -10.34 10.43
C GLY A 42 -2.68 -10.32 11.56
N ALA A 43 -1.40 -10.05 11.26
CA ALA A 43 -0.37 -9.73 12.25
C ALA A 43 0.30 -8.37 11.97
N SER A 44 0.40 -7.53 12.99
CA SER A 44 1.12 -6.24 12.99
C SER A 44 1.71 -6.00 14.38
N VAL A 45 2.59 -5.03 14.51
CA VAL A 45 3.12 -4.57 15.80
C VAL A 45 2.95 -3.07 15.94
N ILE A 46 2.69 -2.63 17.16
CA ILE A 46 2.82 -1.25 17.62
C ILE A 46 3.92 -1.24 18.69
N LEU A 47 4.92 -0.39 18.48
CA LEU A 47 6.03 -0.19 19.40
C LEU A 47 5.92 1.19 19.99
N TYR A 48 6.26 1.33 21.27
CA TYR A 48 6.31 2.59 21.98
C TYR A 48 7.74 2.85 22.46
N ARG A 49 8.13 4.13 22.50
CA ARG A 49 9.45 4.55 22.97
C ARG A 49 9.74 4.07 24.40
N ASN A 50 8.73 4.06 25.27
CA ASN A 50 8.87 3.60 26.65
C ASN A 50 7.54 3.05 27.21
N ALA A 51 7.63 2.47 28.41
CA ALA A 51 6.48 1.87 29.10
C ALA A 51 5.46 2.92 29.60
N ASP A 52 5.90 4.15 29.88
CA ASP A 52 5.04 5.23 30.34
C ASP A 52 4.00 5.63 29.30
N ILE A 53 4.33 5.55 28.01
CA ILE A 53 3.35 5.76 26.95
C ILE A 53 2.52 4.47 26.76
N ARG A 54 3.18 3.31 26.72
CA ARG A 54 2.54 2.02 26.44
C ARG A 54 1.41 1.69 27.42
N LYS A 55 1.53 2.07 28.70
CA LYS A 55 0.51 1.76 29.72
C LYS A 55 -0.87 2.30 29.38
N HIS A 56 -0.95 3.40 28.62
CA HIS A 56 -2.22 4.01 28.19
C HIS A 56 -2.94 3.22 27.09
N GLN A 57 -2.29 2.24 26.43
CA GLN A 57 -2.96 1.34 25.49
C GLN A 57 -3.74 0.22 26.20
N ILE A 58 -3.34 -0.12 27.43
CA ILE A 58 -3.85 -1.30 28.13
C ILE A 58 -5.25 -0.99 28.66
N TYR A 59 -6.23 -1.82 28.32
CA TYR A 59 -7.52 -1.83 28.97
C TYR A 59 -7.44 -2.69 30.24
N ALA A 60 -7.97 -2.18 31.35
CA ALA A 60 -8.08 -2.92 32.60
C ALA A 60 -9.44 -2.66 33.26
N TYR A 61 -10.07 -3.70 33.80
CA TYR A 61 -11.34 -3.62 34.51
C TYR A 61 -11.34 -4.59 35.69
N ALA A 62 -11.47 -4.05 36.91
CA ALA A 62 -11.33 -4.80 38.15
C ALA A 62 -12.67 -5.15 38.82
N GLU A 63 -13.77 -4.55 38.38
CA GLU A 63 -15.11 -4.70 38.99
C GLU A 63 -15.99 -5.74 38.27
N TRP A 64 -15.39 -6.58 37.42
CA TRP A 64 -16.12 -7.65 36.75
C TRP A 64 -16.35 -8.83 37.71
N PRO A 65 -17.59 -9.35 37.84
CA PRO A 65 -17.84 -10.55 38.63
C PRO A 65 -17.04 -11.79 38.19
N GLY A 66 -16.58 -11.83 36.95
CA GLY A 66 -15.69 -12.89 36.42
C GLY A 66 -14.22 -12.77 36.83
N GLY A 67 -13.86 -11.77 37.65
CA GLY A 67 -12.50 -11.53 38.15
C GLY A 67 -11.79 -10.39 37.42
N LEU A 68 -10.49 -10.24 37.72
CA LEU A 68 -9.67 -9.19 37.12
C LEU A 68 -9.51 -9.39 35.61
N TYR A 69 -9.82 -8.36 34.83
CA TYR A 69 -9.67 -8.39 33.38
C TYR A 69 -8.66 -7.34 32.90
N GLY A 70 -7.77 -7.75 31.98
CA GLY A 70 -6.84 -6.86 31.31
C GLY A 70 -6.61 -7.29 29.86
N SER A 71 -6.57 -6.33 28.95
CA SER A 71 -6.25 -6.57 27.55
C SER A 71 -5.20 -5.57 27.04
N PRO A 72 -4.09 -6.04 26.43
CA PRO A 72 -3.08 -5.16 25.86
C PRO A 72 -3.47 -4.58 24.50
N SER A 73 -4.63 -4.94 23.94
CA SER A 73 -5.11 -4.49 22.62
C SER A 73 -6.64 -4.53 22.55
N MET A 74 -7.24 -4.12 21.43
CA MET A 74 -8.70 -4.14 21.24
C MET A 74 -9.35 -5.52 21.50
N ALA A 75 -8.74 -6.61 21.01
CA ALA A 75 -9.34 -7.93 21.11
C ALA A 75 -8.97 -8.63 22.44
N GLY A 76 -9.94 -9.33 23.04
CA GLY A 76 -9.71 -10.31 24.09
C GLY A 76 -9.14 -11.61 23.49
N THR A 77 -10.03 -12.49 23.00
CA THR A 77 -9.64 -13.70 22.27
C THR A 77 -8.93 -13.34 20.97
N ARG A 78 -7.77 -13.98 20.72
CA ARG A 78 -6.91 -13.66 19.58
C ARG A 78 -6.53 -14.92 18.80
N PRO A 79 -6.44 -14.84 17.45
CA PRO A 79 -6.05 -15.97 16.61
C PRO A 79 -4.53 -16.25 16.73
N GLY A 80 -4.14 -17.12 17.66
CA GLY A 80 -2.73 -17.44 17.95
C GLY A 80 -1.91 -17.90 16.74
N GLY A 81 -2.52 -18.59 15.77
CA GLY A 81 -1.84 -19.04 14.55
C GLY A 81 -1.24 -17.90 13.71
N LYS A 82 -1.88 -16.73 13.67
CA LYS A 82 -1.35 -15.56 12.94
C LYS A 82 -0.10 -14.99 13.62
N ILE A 83 -0.07 -15.02 14.95
CA ILE A 83 1.07 -14.61 15.76
C ILE A 83 2.23 -15.59 15.58
N ALA A 84 1.95 -16.89 15.62
CA ALA A 84 2.94 -17.93 15.37
C ALA A 84 3.55 -17.83 13.97
N SER A 85 2.73 -17.58 12.94
CA SER A 85 3.22 -17.35 11.57
C SER A 85 4.11 -16.11 11.46
N ALA A 86 3.77 -15.02 12.15
CA ALA A 86 4.63 -13.83 12.18
C ALA A 86 6.01 -14.14 12.78
N TRP A 87 6.06 -14.87 13.89
CA TRP A 87 7.31 -15.31 14.48
C TRP A 87 8.09 -16.23 13.53
N ALA A 88 7.42 -17.22 12.93
CA ALA A 88 8.04 -18.17 12.01
C ALA A 88 8.65 -17.47 10.78
N ALA A 89 7.94 -16.53 10.16
CA ALA A 89 8.44 -15.76 9.02
C ALA A 89 9.69 -14.95 9.40
N MET A 90 9.66 -14.26 10.55
CA MET A 90 10.81 -13.48 11.04
C MET A 90 12.03 -14.36 11.31
N LYS A 91 11.82 -15.54 11.91
CA LYS A 91 12.89 -16.50 12.21
C LYS A 91 13.45 -17.16 10.96
N ALA A 92 12.60 -17.52 10.02
CA ALA A 92 13.00 -18.18 8.79
C ALA A 92 13.80 -17.26 7.86
N LEU A 93 13.39 -15.99 7.73
CA LEU A 93 14.10 -15.04 6.88
C LEU A 93 15.40 -14.54 7.53
N GLY A 94 15.35 -14.23 8.83
CA GLY A 94 16.45 -13.55 9.50
C GLY A 94 16.82 -12.22 8.82
N GLU A 95 17.90 -11.60 9.28
CA GLU A 95 18.31 -10.31 8.72
C GLU A 95 18.75 -10.40 7.25
N SER A 96 19.55 -11.42 6.91
CA SER A 96 20.04 -11.62 5.54
C SER A 96 18.91 -11.85 4.54
N GLY A 97 17.89 -12.65 4.89
CA GLY A 97 16.72 -12.86 4.05
C GLY A 97 15.92 -11.57 3.82
N TYR A 98 15.73 -10.74 4.85
CA TYR A 98 15.09 -9.44 4.69
C TYR A 98 15.91 -8.48 3.81
N ILE A 99 17.24 -8.47 3.91
CA ILE A 99 18.11 -7.67 3.04
C ILE A 99 18.03 -8.16 1.59
N ALA A 100 18.08 -9.48 1.35
CA ALA A 100 17.97 -10.06 0.03
C ALA A 100 16.62 -9.72 -0.63
N LYS A 101 15.51 -9.84 0.13
CA LYS A 101 14.18 -9.47 -0.35
C LYS A 101 14.04 -7.97 -0.59
N ALA A 102 14.63 -7.13 0.25
CA ALA A 102 14.65 -5.68 0.03
C ALA A 102 15.39 -5.34 -1.28
N ARG A 103 16.52 -5.99 -1.56
CA ARG A 103 17.28 -5.80 -2.81
C ARG A 103 16.45 -6.16 -4.03
N GLU A 104 15.89 -7.37 -4.05
CA GLU A 104 15.03 -7.85 -5.14
C GLU A 104 13.90 -6.85 -5.46
N LEU A 105 13.20 -6.36 -4.43
CA LEU A 105 12.12 -5.40 -4.62
C LEU A 105 12.60 -4.04 -5.10
N MET A 106 13.74 -3.56 -4.60
CA MET A 106 14.30 -2.27 -5.01
C MET A 106 14.84 -2.31 -6.44
N ASP A 107 15.46 -3.41 -6.87
CA ASP A 107 15.91 -3.60 -8.26
C ASP A 107 14.73 -3.50 -9.25
N ILE A 108 13.61 -4.17 -8.93
CA ILE A 108 12.38 -4.07 -9.72
C ILE A 108 11.83 -2.64 -9.69
N THR A 109 11.82 -2.01 -8.51
CA THR A 109 11.31 -0.65 -8.33
C THR A 109 12.08 0.36 -9.16
N ASP A 110 13.42 0.32 -9.12
CA ASP A 110 14.26 1.26 -9.83
C ASP A 110 14.14 1.07 -11.35
N LYS A 111 14.07 -0.18 -11.81
CA LYS A 111 13.77 -0.49 -13.22
C LYS A 111 12.43 0.09 -13.66
N MET A 112 11.38 -0.11 -12.88
CA MET A 112 10.05 0.40 -13.19
C MET A 112 10.02 1.93 -13.20
N LYS A 113 10.55 2.59 -12.16
CA LYS A 113 10.64 4.05 -12.09
C LYS A 113 11.38 4.63 -13.30
N ALA A 114 12.53 4.06 -13.67
CA ALA A 114 13.32 4.52 -14.80
C ALA A 114 12.54 4.40 -16.12
N ARG A 115 11.89 3.26 -16.36
CA ARG A 115 11.11 3.05 -17.59
C ARG A 115 9.85 3.92 -17.62
N ILE A 116 9.10 4.04 -16.52
CA ILE A 116 7.92 4.92 -16.44
C ILE A 116 8.30 6.38 -16.75
N THR A 117 9.41 6.87 -16.20
CA THR A 117 9.88 8.25 -16.44
C THR A 117 10.29 8.47 -17.90
N SER A 118 10.63 7.41 -18.64
CA SER A 118 10.93 7.48 -20.08
C SER A 118 9.70 7.42 -20.99
N ILE A 119 8.53 7.02 -20.47
CA ILE A 119 7.29 6.95 -21.26
C ILE A 119 6.72 8.37 -21.39
N LYS A 120 6.56 8.83 -22.64
CA LYS A 120 6.01 10.15 -22.92
C LYS A 120 4.60 10.29 -22.33
N GLY A 121 4.37 11.38 -21.60
CA GLY A 121 3.08 11.69 -20.98
C GLY A 121 2.91 11.14 -19.56
N LEU A 122 3.83 10.29 -19.07
CA LEU A 122 3.82 9.83 -17.68
C LEU A 122 4.82 10.61 -16.82
N CYS A 123 4.61 10.57 -15.51
CA CYS A 123 5.57 11.02 -14.51
C CYS A 123 5.44 10.19 -13.22
N LEU A 124 6.44 10.29 -12.35
CA LEU A 124 6.33 9.82 -10.97
C LEU A 124 5.83 10.96 -10.09
N MET A 125 4.95 10.62 -9.15
CA MET A 125 4.49 11.57 -8.14
C MET A 125 5.54 11.71 -7.04
N GLY A 126 6.20 12.87 -6.98
CA GLY A 126 7.26 13.15 -6.01
C GLY A 126 8.54 12.33 -6.24
N GLU A 127 9.31 12.14 -5.16
CA GLU A 127 10.58 11.40 -5.19
C GLU A 127 10.50 10.13 -4.32
N PRO A 128 9.83 9.07 -4.78
CA PRO A 128 9.65 7.86 -4.00
C PRO A 128 10.99 7.14 -3.75
N CYS A 129 11.38 7.07 -2.49
CA CYS A 129 12.64 6.45 -2.05
C CYS A 129 12.56 4.92 -1.88
N MET A 130 11.44 4.29 -2.24
CA MET A 130 11.19 2.87 -1.98
C MET A 130 10.21 2.22 -2.98
N SER A 131 9.92 0.93 -2.77
CA SER A 131 9.02 0.10 -3.59
C SER A 131 7.53 0.47 -3.62
N ALA A 132 7.13 1.62 -3.07
CA ALA A 132 5.79 2.16 -3.22
C ALA A 132 5.89 3.54 -3.87
N PHE A 133 5.22 3.73 -5.00
CA PHE A 133 5.24 4.96 -5.78
C PHE A 133 3.89 5.17 -6.47
N ALA A 134 3.66 6.36 -7.01
CA ALA A 134 2.48 6.64 -7.82
C ALA A 134 2.89 7.18 -9.20
N ILE A 135 2.13 6.79 -10.22
CA ILE A 135 2.31 7.18 -11.62
C ILE A 135 1.25 8.23 -11.94
N GLY A 136 1.68 9.43 -12.30
CA GLY A 136 0.82 10.51 -12.76
C GLY A 136 0.92 10.72 -14.27
N SER A 137 0.15 11.68 -14.76
CA SER A 137 0.30 12.22 -16.10
C SER A 137 1.13 13.51 -16.06
N SER A 138 2.11 13.62 -16.94
CA SER A 138 2.83 14.88 -17.24
C SER A 138 2.24 15.64 -18.43
N ASP A 139 1.26 15.06 -19.12
CA ASP A 139 0.57 15.68 -20.25
C ASP A 139 -0.91 15.92 -19.92
N SER A 140 -1.38 17.16 -20.04
CA SER A 140 -2.78 17.52 -19.82
C SER A 140 -3.76 16.80 -20.75
N ASN A 141 -3.27 16.23 -21.87
CA ASN A 141 -4.07 15.46 -22.82
C ASN A 141 -4.23 13.99 -22.44
N LEU A 142 -3.48 13.50 -21.44
CA LEU A 142 -3.55 12.12 -20.99
C LEU A 142 -4.33 12.05 -19.67
N ASN A 143 -5.46 11.34 -19.70
CA ASN A 143 -6.20 10.98 -18.50
C ASN A 143 -5.64 9.67 -17.93
N ILE A 144 -4.99 9.75 -16.77
CA ILE A 144 -4.34 8.58 -16.14
C ILE A 144 -5.34 7.52 -15.67
N GLN A 145 -6.58 7.90 -15.33
CA GLN A 145 -7.62 6.95 -14.95
C GLN A 145 -8.06 6.11 -16.17
N ALA A 146 -8.07 6.70 -17.36
CA ALA A 146 -8.35 5.96 -18.61
C ALA A 146 -7.22 4.97 -18.95
N VAL A 147 -5.96 5.32 -18.66
CA VAL A 147 -4.84 4.36 -18.79
C VAL A 147 -5.06 3.14 -17.90
N ALA A 148 -5.56 3.33 -16.68
CA ALA A 148 -5.90 2.22 -15.81
C ALA A 148 -7.01 1.33 -16.39
N ASP A 149 -8.06 1.90 -17.00
CA ASP A 149 -9.11 1.10 -17.65
C ASP A 149 -8.54 0.22 -18.78
N VAL A 150 -7.63 0.76 -19.59
CA VAL A 150 -6.97 0.01 -20.68
C VAL A 150 -6.05 -1.09 -20.14
N MET A 151 -5.30 -0.81 -19.07
CA MET A 151 -4.48 -1.80 -18.38
C MET A 151 -5.34 -2.92 -17.77
N GLU A 152 -6.48 -2.59 -17.18
CA GLU A 152 -7.39 -3.57 -16.58
C GLU A 152 -8.08 -4.46 -17.60
N ALA A 153 -8.39 -3.93 -18.79
CA ALA A 153 -8.89 -4.73 -19.91
C ALA A 153 -7.87 -5.81 -20.36
N LYS A 154 -6.57 -5.60 -20.10
CA LYS A 154 -5.49 -6.57 -20.31
C LYS A 154 -5.26 -7.52 -19.12
N GLY A 155 -6.06 -7.41 -18.06
CA GLY A 155 -5.99 -8.27 -16.88
C GLY A 155 -5.11 -7.75 -15.75
N TRP A 156 -4.51 -6.56 -15.87
CA TRP A 156 -3.86 -5.90 -14.75
C TRP A 156 -4.89 -5.43 -13.72
N LYS A 157 -4.47 -5.22 -12.47
CA LYS A 157 -5.29 -4.58 -11.44
C LYS A 157 -4.62 -3.28 -11.05
N MET A 158 -5.32 -2.17 -11.24
CA MET A 158 -4.74 -0.84 -11.08
C MET A 158 -5.37 -0.13 -9.89
N GLU A 159 -4.54 0.30 -8.94
CA GLU A 159 -4.98 1.09 -7.80
C GLU A 159 -5.06 2.56 -8.19
N ARG A 160 -6.28 3.08 -8.37
CA ARG A 160 -6.53 4.48 -8.70
C ARG A 160 -6.51 5.33 -7.44
N CYS A 161 -5.88 6.49 -7.52
CA CYS A 161 -5.89 7.52 -6.49
C CYS A 161 -6.39 8.83 -7.09
N GLN A 162 -6.90 9.72 -6.24
CA GLN A 162 -7.41 11.04 -6.59
C GLN A 162 -6.74 12.08 -5.71
N THR A 163 -6.87 13.36 -6.08
CA THR A 163 -6.27 14.51 -5.35
C THR A 163 -4.74 14.44 -5.18
N PRO A 164 -3.95 14.39 -6.29
CA PRO A 164 -4.34 14.40 -7.69
C PRO A 164 -4.56 13.00 -8.28
N ASP A 165 -5.14 12.93 -9.48
CA ASP A 165 -5.31 11.68 -10.20
C ASP A 165 -3.96 11.00 -10.47
N CYS A 166 -3.82 9.75 -10.03
CA CYS A 166 -2.63 8.93 -10.25
C CYS A 166 -2.93 7.44 -10.04
N LEU A 167 -1.99 6.58 -10.41
CA LEU A 167 -2.04 5.14 -10.19
C LEU A 167 -1.00 4.75 -9.15
N HIS A 168 -1.45 4.20 -8.02
CA HIS A 168 -0.58 3.67 -6.99
C HIS A 168 0.04 2.35 -7.42
N CYS A 169 1.31 2.16 -7.13
CA CYS A 169 2.07 0.94 -7.36
C CYS A 169 2.82 0.55 -6.10
N SER A 170 2.51 -0.63 -5.57
CA SER A 170 3.25 -1.27 -4.48
C SER A 170 3.96 -2.52 -4.99
N ILE A 171 5.29 -2.50 -5.09
CA ILE A 171 6.06 -3.64 -5.55
C ILE A 171 6.20 -4.67 -4.42
N LEU A 172 5.70 -5.87 -4.69
CA LEU A 172 5.65 -7.02 -3.79
C LEU A 172 6.34 -8.22 -4.45
N PRO A 173 6.74 -9.26 -3.69
CA PRO A 173 7.51 -10.38 -4.25
C PRO A 173 6.86 -11.13 -5.42
N HIS A 174 5.53 -11.10 -5.54
CA HIS A 174 4.82 -11.77 -6.63
C HIS A 174 4.85 -10.99 -7.96
N HIS A 175 5.49 -9.81 -7.98
CA HIS A 175 5.75 -9.02 -9.19
C HIS A 175 7.08 -9.35 -9.87
N THR A 176 7.93 -10.16 -9.23
CA THR A 176 9.19 -10.61 -9.83
C THR A 176 8.94 -11.28 -11.18
N GLY A 177 9.70 -10.89 -12.21
CA GLY A 177 9.56 -11.39 -13.58
C GLY A 177 8.39 -10.84 -14.38
N LYS A 178 7.57 -9.93 -13.82
CA LYS A 178 6.39 -9.36 -14.51
C LYS A 178 6.56 -7.89 -14.94
N ALA A 179 7.64 -7.25 -14.49
CA ALA A 179 7.84 -5.81 -14.68
C ALA A 179 7.92 -5.40 -16.15
N ASP A 180 8.59 -6.17 -17.01
CA ASP A 180 8.72 -5.82 -18.43
C ASP A 180 7.37 -5.84 -19.14
N ASN A 181 6.62 -6.94 -19.02
CA ASN A 181 5.27 -7.04 -19.61
C ASN A 181 4.35 -5.92 -19.11
N PHE A 182 4.41 -5.58 -17.82
CA PHE A 182 3.64 -4.46 -17.28
C PHE A 182 4.03 -3.13 -17.93
N LEU A 183 5.32 -2.86 -18.09
CA LEU A 183 5.82 -1.60 -18.64
C LEU A 183 5.52 -1.46 -20.13
N ASP A 184 5.62 -2.56 -20.89
CA ASP A 184 5.28 -2.58 -22.32
C ASP A 184 3.77 -2.35 -22.51
N ASP A 185 2.95 -3.00 -21.69
CA ASP A 185 1.50 -2.77 -21.70
C ASP A 185 1.12 -1.34 -21.28
N LEU A 186 1.82 -0.78 -20.29
CA LEU A 186 1.62 0.58 -19.81
C LEU A 186 1.98 1.62 -20.88
N ASP A 187 3.10 1.45 -21.58
CA ASP A 187 3.47 2.32 -22.69
C ASP A 187 2.44 2.26 -23.83
N ALA A 188 2.01 1.05 -24.21
CA ALA A 188 0.97 0.86 -25.22
C ALA A 188 -0.38 1.47 -24.79
N ALA A 189 -0.79 1.29 -23.53
CA ALA A 189 -2.01 1.88 -22.99
C ALA A 189 -1.94 3.41 -22.96
N THR A 190 -0.78 3.96 -22.61
CA THR A 190 -0.54 5.42 -22.59
C THR A 190 -0.71 6.00 -23.99
N LYS A 191 -0.07 5.40 -25.01
CA LYS A 191 -0.22 5.79 -26.43
C LYS A 191 -1.68 5.72 -26.88
N HIS A 192 -2.35 4.60 -26.59
CA HIS A 192 -3.74 4.42 -26.95
C HIS A 192 -4.66 5.51 -26.37
N CYS A 193 -4.46 5.87 -25.10
CA CYS A 193 -5.23 6.92 -24.44
C CYS A 193 -4.93 8.33 -24.97
N MET A 194 -3.68 8.62 -25.33
CA MET A 194 -3.33 9.89 -25.99
C MET A 194 -4.03 10.04 -27.35
N ASP A 195 -4.11 8.97 -28.13
CA ASP A 195 -4.77 8.95 -29.44
C ASP A 195 -6.31 8.93 -29.33
N ASN A 196 -6.86 8.45 -28.22
CA ASN A 196 -8.31 8.23 -28.05
C ASN A 196 -8.87 8.93 -26.80
N LYS A 197 -8.87 10.27 -26.80
CA LYS A 197 -9.32 11.10 -25.67
C LYS A 197 -10.74 10.81 -25.17
N ALA A 198 -11.61 10.22 -26.01
CA ALA A 198 -12.96 9.84 -25.62
C ALA A 198 -13.00 8.75 -24.51
N LEU A 199 -11.90 7.99 -24.32
CA LEU A 199 -11.81 6.98 -23.26
C LEU A 199 -11.88 7.58 -21.85
N ALA A 200 -11.48 8.83 -21.67
CA ALA A 200 -11.57 9.54 -20.39
C ALA A 200 -13.00 9.68 -19.85
N LYS A 201 -14.02 9.49 -20.70
CA LYS A 201 -15.45 9.62 -20.33
C LYS A 201 -16.16 8.26 -20.22
N LYS A 202 -15.43 7.14 -20.30
CA LYS A 202 -15.98 5.78 -20.29
C LYS A 202 -15.48 5.01 -19.08
N GLY A 203 -16.10 3.84 -18.84
CA GLY A 203 -15.62 2.86 -17.87
C GLY A 203 -15.48 3.40 -16.46
N THR A 204 -14.52 2.85 -15.73
CA THR A 204 -14.21 3.22 -14.35
C THR A 204 -13.60 4.62 -14.30
N ALA A 205 -12.87 5.05 -15.33
CA ALA A 205 -12.36 6.43 -15.44
C ALA A 205 -13.49 7.47 -15.36
N GLY A 206 -14.58 7.25 -16.09
CA GLY A 206 -15.77 8.10 -16.03
C GLY A 206 -16.43 8.13 -14.65
N VAL A 207 -16.52 6.98 -13.97
CA VAL A 207 -17.08 6.87 -12.61
C VAL A 207 -16.22 7.63 -11.60
N TYR A 208 -14.90 7.44 -11.61
CA TYR A 208 -13.97 8.17 -10.74
C TYR A 208 -14.05 9.68 -10.99
N GLY A 209 -14.10 10.10 -12.26
CA GLY A 209 -14.29 11.51 -12.63
C GLY A 209 -15.62 12.09 -12.13
N MET A 210 -16.70 11.32 -12.17
CA MET A 210 -18.00 11.74 -11.62
C MET A 210 -17.93 11.89 -10.10
N MET A 211 -17.46 10.85 -9.39
CA MET A 211 -17.37 10.84 -7.92
C MET A 211 -16.49 11.95 -7.36
N ALA A 212 -15.40 12.31 -8.07
CA ALA A 212 -14.54 13.42 -7.68
C ALA A 212 -15.30 14.76 -7.65
N ASN A 213 -16.26 14.94 -8.55
CA ASN A 213 -17.01 16.18 -8.72
C ASN A 213 -18.28 16.26 -7.87
N ILE A 214 -18.67 15.20 -7.15
CA ILE A 214 -19.80 15.25 -6.21
C ILE A 214 -19.39 16.12 -5.00
N PRO A 215 -20.05 17.28 -4.79
CA PRO A 215 -19.71 18.20 -3.69
C PRO A 215 -20.03 17.61 -2.32
N ASP A 216 -21.16 16.88 -2.23
CA ASP A 216 -21.60 16.24 -1.00
C ASP A 216 -20.98 14.84 -0.85
N LYS A 217 -20.02 14.73 0.06
CA LYS A 217 -19.39 13.44 0.38
C LYS A 217 -20.31 12.50 1.17
N GLY A 218 -21.44 12.97 1.69
CA GLY A 218 -22.50 12.16 2.30
C GLY A 218 -23.07 11.15 1.30
N ILE A 219 -23.38 11.59 0.07
CA ILE A 219 -23.89 10.73 -1.01
C ILE A 219 -22.92 9.59 -1.33
N VAL A 220 -21.61 9.89 -1.37
CA VAL A 220 -20.58 8.87 -1.60
C VAL A 220 -20.52 7.87 -0.44
N THR A 221 -20.71 8.35 0.79
CA THR A 221 -20.73 7.51 1.99
C THR A 221 -21.93 6.56 1.98
N ASP A 222 -23.12 7.06 1.65
CA ASP A 222 -24.35 6.24 1.57
C ASP A 222 -24.22 5.16 0.50
N PHE A 223 -23.67 5.51 -0.67
CA PHE A 223 -23.37 4.53 -1.73
C PHE A 223 -22.43 3.42 -1.23
N LEU A 224 -21.39 3.76 -0.46
CA LEU A 224 -20.46 2.76 0.09
C LEU A 224 -21.16 1.84 1.08
N VAL A 225 -22.02 2.37 1.95
CA VAL A 225 -22.80 1.57 2.91
C VAL A 225 -23.68 0.56 2.17
N GLU A 226 -24.42 1.03 1.15
CA GLU A 226 -25.31 0.16 0.38
C GLU A 226 -24.52 -0.91 -0.39
N PHE A 227 -23.40 -0.54 -1.01
CA PHE A 227 -22.52 -1.50 -1.68
C PHE A 227 -22.04 -2.60 -0.72
N PHE A 228 -21.62 -2.24 0.50
CA PHE A 228 -21.23 -3.25 1.49
C PHE A 228 -22.43 -4.10 1.94
N SER A 229 -23.61 -3.51 2.09
CA SER A 229 -24.85 -4.24 2.39
C SER A 229 -25.11 -5.34 1.34
N GLU A 230 -24.96 -5.02 0.06
CA GLU A 230 -25.13 -5.97 -1.04
C GLU A 230 -24.10 -7.11 -1.01
N VAL A 231 -22.85 -6.84 -0.64
CA VAL A 231 -21.80 -7.86 -0.54
C VAL A 231 -22.13 -8.93 0.51
N TYR A 232 -22.89 -8.59 1.54
CA TYR A 232 -23.32 -9.50 2.61
C TYR A 232 -24.72 -10.09 2.40
N THR A 233 -25.28 -10.00 1.19
CA THR A 233 -26.55 -10.66 0.88
C THR A 233 -26.39 -12.18 0.82
N CYS A 234 -27.22 -12.90 1.57
CA CYS A 234 -27.35 -14.35 1.42
C CYS A 234 -28.17 -14.61 0.15
N LYS A 235 -27.57 -15.28 -0.83
CA LYS A 235 -28.31 -15.87 -1.96
C LYS A 235 -29.03 -17.13 -1.53
#